data_AF-A0A7V9J992-F1
#
_entry.id   AF-A0A7V9J992-F1
#
_cell.length_a   1.000
_cell.length_b   1.000
_cell.length_c   1.000
_cell.angle_alpha   90.00
_cell.angle_beta   90.00
_cell.angle_gamma   90.00
#
_symmetry.space_group_name_H-M   'P 1'
#
loop_
_entity.id
_entity.type
_entity.pdbx_description
1 polymer ?
#
loop_
_entity_poly.entity_id
_entity_poly.type
_entity_poly.pdbx_seq_one_letter_code
_entity_poly.pdbx_strand_id
1 'polypeptide(L)' 'MSSEVKIKAESRSEFGKGAARRIRRDSKVPAVLYGHGTDPVHIT' A
#
# COMPACT_ATOMS: atom_id res chain seq x y z
N MET A 1 -8.63 12.63 -22.86
CA MET A 1 -9.39 11.62 -22.11
C MET A 1 -8.53 11.18 -20.93
N SER A 2 -8.79 11.68 -19.72
CA SER A 2 -8.09 11.21 -18.52
C SER A 2 -8.80 9.94 -18.03
N SER A 3 -8.16 8.78 -18.20
CA SER A 3 -8.66 7.51 -17.67
C SER A 3 -8.26 7.39 -16.20
N GLU A 4 -9.17 7.77 -15.31
CA GLU A 4 -8.97 7.68 -13.86
C GLU A 4 -9.07 6.21 -13.40
N VAL A 5 -7.97 5.68 -12.86
CA VAL A 5 -7.89 4.30 -12.37
C VAL A 5 -8.10 4.28 -10.86
N LYS A 6 -9.21 3.69 -10.40
CA LYS A 6 -9.51 3.54 -8.97
C LYS A 6 -8.93 2.23 -8.45
N ILE A 7 -8.00 2.31 -7.50
CA ILE A 7 -7.39 1.16 -6.84
C ILE A 7 -7.87 1.12 -5.39
N LYS A 8 -8.44 -0.02 -4.97
CA LYS A 8 -8.79 -0.23 -3.56
C LYS A 8 -7.52 -0.56 -2.77
N ALA A 9 -7.32 0.13 -1.66
CA ALA A 9 -6.17 -0.06 -0.78
C ALA A 9 -6.63 -0.11 0.68
N GLU A 10 -5.93 -0.89 1.51
CA GLU A 10 -6.19 -1.02 2.94
C GLU A 10 -4.99 -0.49 3.74
N SER A 11 -5.25 0.17 4.88
CA SER A 11 -4.16 0.59 5.78
C SER A 11 -3.55 -0.63 6.47
N ARG A 12 -2.22 -0.69 6.51
CA ARG A 12 -1.51 -1.81 7.16
C ARG A 12 -0.98 -1.41 8.54
N SER A 13 -1.11 -2.31 9.50
CA SER A 13 -0.56 -2.19 10.86
C SER A 13 0.71 -3.00 11.08
N GLU A 14 0.98 -4.02 10.26
CA GLU A 14 2.18 -4.86 10.34
C GLU A 14 3.27 -4.40 9.35
N PHE A 15 4.51 -4.31 9.85
CA PHE A 15 5.66 -3.81 9.10
C PHE A 15 6.81 -4.82 9.04
N GLY A 16 7.74 -4.59 8.12
CA GLY A 16 8.98 -5.38 7.99
C GLY A 16 8.89 -6.56 7.02
N LYS A 17 9.99 -7.33 6.96
CA LYS A 17 10.23 -8.37 5.96
C LYS A 17 9.20 -9.51 6.01
N GLY A 18 8.81 -9.93 7.22
CA GLY A 18 7.85 -11.01 7.44
C GLY A 18 6.44 -10.64 6.98
N ALA A 19 5.96 -9.47 7.40
CA ALA A 19 4.67 -8.91 6.99
C ALA A 19 4.60 -8.77 5.46
N ALA A 20 5.61 -8.14 4.85
CA ALA A 20 5.67 -7.95 3.41
C ALA A 20 5.73 -9.27 2.60
N ARG A 21 6.26 -10.35 3.17
CA ARG A 21 6.22 -11.68 2.55
C ARG A 21 4.86 -12.34 2.65
N ARG A 22 4.16 -12.18 3.79
CA ARG A 22 2.78 -12.68 3.97
C ARG A 22 1.82 -12.00 2.99
N ILE A 23 1.86 -10.66 2.93
CA ILE A 23 1.05 -9.86 2.00
C ILE A 23 1.22 -10.31 0.54
N ARG A 24 2.47 -10.55 0.10
CA ARG A 24 2.73 -11.06 -1.26
C ARG A 24 2.22 -12.48 -1.49
N ARG A 25 2.23 -13.35 -0.48
CA ARG A 25 1.62 -14.69 -0.58
C ARG A 25 0.10 -14.61 -0.70
N ASP A 26 -0.50 -13.60 -0.08
CA ASP A 26 -1.94 -13.32 -0.15
C ASP A 26 -2.33 -12.57 -1.44
N SER A 27 -1.44 -12.53 -2.44
CA SER A 27 -1.61 -11.83 -3.73
C SER A 27 -1.87 -10.33 -3.62
N LYS A 28 -1.47 -9.70 -2.51
CA LYS A 28 -1.51 -8.24 -2.31
C LYS A 28 -0.11 -7.63 -2.46
N VAL A 29 -0.04 -6.32 -2.68
CA VAL A 29 1.23 -5.60 -2.88
C VAL A 29 1.41 -4.52 -1.82
N PRO A 30 2.43 -4.65 -0.93
CA PRO A 30 2.69 -3.61 0.05
C PRO A 30 3.19 -2.34 -0.64
N ALA A 31 2.54 -1.21 -0.37
CA ALA A 31 2.89 0.09 -0.94
C ALA A 31 2.94 1.20 0.13
N VAL A 32 3.45 2.37 -0.28
CA VAL A 32 3.52 3.58 0.54
C VAL A 32 2.97 4.73 -0.28
N LEU A 33 1.94 5.38 0.23
CA LEU A 33 1.41 6.62 -0.32
C LEU A 33 2.15 7.79 0.33
N TYR A 34 2.71 8.67 -0.48
CA TYR A 34 3.35 9.89 -0.03
C TYR A 34 2.85 11.07 -0.86
N GLY A 35 2.89 12.26 -0.26
CA GLY A 35 2.43 13.50 -0.86
C GLY A 35 3.20 14.68 -0.30
N HIS A 36 3.18 15.80 -1.00
CA HIS A 36 3.83 17.02 -0.53
C HIS A 36 3.15 17.51 0.76
N GLY A 37 3.91 17.62 1.85
CA GLY A 37 3.40 18.11 3.14
C GLY A 37 2.55 17.13 3.95
N THR A 38 2.50 15.85 3.56
CA THR A 38 1.72 14.82 4.27
C THR A 38 2.61 13.69 4.75
N ASP A 39 2.29 13.14 5.93
CA ASP A 39 2.99 11.97 6.45
C ASP A 39 2.79 10.75 5.53
N PRO A 40 3.83 9.93 5.32
CA PRO A 40 3.72 8.71 4.52
C PRO A 40 2.69 7.74 5.11
N VAL A 41 1.78 7.25 4.27
CA VAL A 41 0.75 6.29 4.65
C VAL A 41 1.11 4.92 4.09
N HIS A 42 1.11 3.93 4.95
CA HIS A 42 1.41 2.56 4.59
C HIS A 42 0.14 1.78 4.23
N ILE A 43 0.13 1.18 3.03
CA ILE A 43 -1.03 0.48 2.49
C ILE A 43 -0.66 -0.90 1.90
N THR A 44 -1.67 -1.74 1.69
CA THR A 44 -1.58 -3.07 1.06
C THR A 44 -2.71 -3.32 0.08
#